data_AF-A0A382ILL8-F1
#
_entry.id   AF-A0A382ILL8-F1
#
_cell.length_a   1.000
_cell.length_b   1.000
_cell.length_c   1.000
_cell.angle_alpha   90.00
_cell.angle_beta   90.00
_cell.angle_gamma   90.00
#
_symmetry.space_group_name_H-M   'P 1'
#
loop_
_entity.id
_entity.type
_entity.pdbx_description
1 polymer ?
#
loop_
_entity_poly.entity_id
_entity_poly.type
_entity_poly.pdbx_seq_one_letter_code
_entity_poly.pdbx_strand_id
1 'polypeptide(L)'
;MDLELLALQAFTGLSIFTILMLMAMGLSIVFGLMGVINMAHGELMAMGAYTTYGTSLLFETYFPNLMGIYFIVGIILAFCLTFIFGLLLERGLIQFLYKRPLDTLLATWGVG
;
A
#
# COMPACT_ATOMS: atom_id res chain seq x y z
N MET A 1 32.41 -9.71 15.71
CA MET A 1 31.29 -9.46 14.80
C MET A 1 31.87 -9.48 13.41
N ASP A 2 31.56 -10.52 12.66
CA ASP A 2 32.16 -10.74 11.35
C ASP A 2 31.69 -9.67 10.37
N LEU A 3 32.57 -9.22 9.48
CA LEU A 3 32.27 -8.15 8.51
C LEU A 3 31.05 -8.51 7.64
N GLU A 4 30.86 -9.79 7.38
CA GLU A 4 29.71 -10.35 6.66
C GLU A 4 28.39 -10.12 7.41
N LEU A 5 28.38 -10.30 8.74
CA LEU A 5 27.19 -10.07 9.55
C LEU A 5 26.81 -8.58 9.57
N LEU A 6 27.80 -7.70 9.66
CA LEU A 6 27.60 -6.25 9.57
C LEU A 6 27.01 -5.88 8.20
N ALA A 7 27.54 -6.44 7.11
CA ALA A 7 27.07 -6.18 5.75
C ALA A 7 25.61 -6.65 5.54
N LEU A 8 25.26 -7.86 6.01
CA LEU A 8 23.89 -8.38 5.93
C LEU A 8 22.90 -7.55 6.74
N GLN A 9 23.27 -7.13 7.95
CA GLN A 9 22.42 -6.33 8.82
C GLN A 9 22.22 -4.91 8.26
N ALA A 10 23.27 -4.32 7.69
CA ALA A 10 23.17 -3.05 6.97
C ALA A 10 22.27 -3.14 5.74
N PHE A 11 22.39 -4.21 4.94
CA PHE A 11 21.54 -4.44 3.76
C PHE A 11 20.07 -4.62 4.15
N THR A 12 19.80 -5.42 5.18
CA THR A 12 18.44 -5.63 5.71
C THR A 12 17.86 -4.32 6.23
N GLY A 13 18.64 -3.56 6.99
CA GLY A 13 18.26 -2.23 7.48
C GLY A 13 17.93 -1.26 6.35
N LEU A 14 18.75 -1.24 5.30
CA LEU A 14 18.52 -0.41 4.12
C LEU A 14 17.25 -0.83 3.37
N SER A 15 17.01 -2.13 3.21
CA SER A 15 15.80 -2.65 2.56
C SER A 15 14.52 -2.23 3.29
N ILE A 16 14.48 -2.41 4.62
CA ILE A 16 13.34 -1.98 5.44
C ILE A 16 13.20 -0.46 5.40
N PHE A 17 14.31 0.28 5.47
CA PHE A 17 14.31 1.74 5.34
C PHE A 17 13.69 2.19 4.02
N THR A 18 14.03 1.57 2.88
CA THR A 18 13.41 1.90 1.59
C THR A 18 11.92 1.65 1.59
N ILE A 19 11.46 0.54 2.17
CA ILE A 19 10.02 0.23 2.28
C ILE A 19 9.32 1.29 3.14
N LEU A 20 9.87 1.61 4.32
CA LEU A 20 9.35 2.67 5.20
C LEU A 20 9.36 4.05 4.56
N MET A 21 10.41 4.37 3.79
CA MET A 21 10.54 5.62 3.05
C MET A 21 9.48 5.73 1.96
N LEU A 22 9.26 4.67 1.18
CA LEU A 22 8.20 4.62 0.17
C LEU A 22 6.81 4.79 0.80
N MET A 23 6.56 4.14 1.95
CA MET A 23 5.31 4.34 2.72
C MET A 23 5.13 5.79 3.15
N ALA A 24 6.16 6.40 3.74
CA ALA A 24 6.11 7.78 4.20
C ALA A 24 5.90 8.77 3.03
N MET A 25 6.56 8.54 1.90
CA MET A 25 6.36 9.33 0.68
C MET A 25 4.93 9.22 0.15
N GLY A 26 4.34 8.01 0.16
CA GLY A 26 2.94 7.79 -0.22
C GLY A 26 1.97 8.64 0.61
N LEU A 27 2.12 8.62 1.94
CA LEU A 27 1.33 9.43 2.84
C LEU A 27 1.51 10.94 2.57
N SER A 28 2.75 11.38 2.36
CA SER A 28 3.05 12.79 2.07
C SER A 28 2.43 13.26 0.76
N ILE A 29 2.37 12.43 -0.28
CA ILE A 29 1.76 12.78 -1.57
C ILE A 29 0.23 12.88 -1.41
N VAL A 30 -0.40 11.92 -0.73
CA VAL A 30 -1.85 11.93 -0.52
C VAL A 30 -2.29 13.15 0.28
N PHE A 31 -1.63 13.42 1.42
CA PHE A 31 -1.93 14.61 2.22
C PHE A 31 -1.60 15.91 1.49
N GLY A 32 -0.47 15.95 0.78
CA GLY A 32 -0.01 17.12 0.06
C GLY A 32 -0.94 17.55 -1.08
N LEU A 33 -1.60 16.60 -1.73
CA LEU A 33 -2.54 16.89 -2.83
C LEU A 33 -3.95 17.18 -2.35
N MET A 34 -4.47 16.45 -1.35
CA MET A 34 -5.87 16.57 -0.94
C MET A 34 -6.11 17.57 0.19
N GLY A 35 -5.07 17.97 0.94
CA GLY A 35 -5.21 18.90 2.06
C GLY A 35 -6.02 18.35 3.24
N VAL A 36 -6.28 17.04 3.26
CA VAL A 36 -7.01 16.32 4.32
C VAL A 36 -6.16 15.18 4.87
N ILE A 37 -6.34 14.89 6.15
CA ILE A 37 -5.66 13.77 6.81
C ILE A 37 -6.49 12.51 6.57
N ASN A 38 -5.89 11.58 5.85
CA ASN A 38 -6.40 10.25 5.55
C ASN A 38 -5.66 9.18 6.38
N MET A 39 -6.31 8.66 7.43
CA MET A 39 -5.79 7.55 8.22
C MET A 39 -5.92 6.18 7.51
N ALA A 40 -6.79 6.11 6.49
CA ALA A 40 -7.07 4.89 5.72
C ALA A 40 -5.90 4.42 4.83
N HIS A 41 -4.84 5.22 4.76
CA HIS A 41 -3.70 4.95 3.90
C HIS A 41 -3.03 3.60 4.22
N GLY A 42 -3.00 3.23 5.51
CA GLY A 42 -2.46 1.96 5.98
C GLY A 42 -3.21 0.76 5.41
N GLU A 43 -4.55 0.76 5.45
CA GLU A 43 -5.32 -0.35 4.87
C GLU A 43 -5.24 -0.39 3.34
N LEU A 44 -5.13 0.76 2.66
CA LEU A 44 -4.93 0.79 1.22
C LEU A 44 -3.60 0.15 0.83
N MET A 45 -2.55 0.38 1.62
CA MET A 45 -1.27 -0.30 1.41
C MET A 45 -1.36 -1.79 1.69
N ALA A 46 -1.98 -2.18 2.81
CA ALA A 46 -2.18 -3.58 3.19
C ALA A 46 -2.96 -4.33 2.11
N MET A 47 -4.00 -3.72 1.53
CA MET A 47 -4.77 -4.28 0.43
C MET A 47 -3.90 -4.56 -0.81
N GLY A 48 -2.97 -3.66 -1.15
CA GLY A 48 -2.00 -3.90 -2.21
C GLY A 48 -1.11 -5.11 -1.91
N ALA A 49 -0.60 -5.22 -0.69
CA ALA A 49 0.23 -6.35 -0.25
C ALA A 49 -0.55 -7.69 -0.23
N TYR A 50 -1.80 -7.67 0.24
CA TYR A 50 -2.67 -8.85 0.22
C TYR A 50 -3.05 -9.26 -1.20
N THR A 51 -3.22 -8.30 -2.10
CA THR A 51 -3.48 -8.59 -3.51
C THR A 51 -2.30 -9.30 -4.14
N THR A 52 -1.07 -8.78 -3.97
CA THR A 52 0.12 -9.43 -4.54
C THR A 52 0.35 -10.81 -3.93
N TYR A 53 0.18 -10.96 -2.61
CA TYR A 53 0.25 -12.26 -1.95
C TYR A 53 -0.81 -13.25 -2.47
N GLY A 54 -2.07 -12.81 -2.59
CA GLY A 54 -3.16 -13.63 -3.13
C GLY A 54 -2.89 -14.04 -4.58
N THR A 55 -2.36 -13.14 -5.40
CA THR A 55 -1.97 -13.49 -6.79
C THR A 55 -0.85 -14.51 -6.83
N SER A 56 0.12 -14.45 -5.92
CA SER A 56 1.17 -15.47 -5.79
C SER A 56 0.55 -16.84 -5.49
N LEU A 57 -0.35 -16.92 -4.53
CA LEU A 57 -1.01 -18.18 -4.14
C LEU A 57 -1.87 -18.75 -5.28
N LEU A 58 -2.60 -17.88 -6.00
CA LEU A 58 -3.40 -18.29 -7.15
C LEU A 58 -2.53 -18.84 -8.29
N PHE A 59 -1.41 -18.20 -8.59
CA PHE A 59 -0.48 -18.69 -9.62
C PHE A 59 0.17 -19.99 -9.18
N GLU A 60 0.56 -20.13 -7.91
CA GLU A 60 1.11 -21.38 -7.38
C GLU A 60 0.10 -22.55 -7.50
N THR A 61 -1.18 -22.28 -7.22
CA THR A 61 -2.23 -23.33 -7.21
C THR A 61 -2.72 -23.69 -8.62
N TYR A 62 -2.99 -22.69 -9.47
CA TYR A 62 -3.68 -22.89 -10.75
C TYR A 62 -2.74 -22.86 -11.97
N PHE A 63 -1.62 -22.13 -11.88
CA PHE A 63 -0.73 -21.89 -13.02
C PHE A 63 0.76 -22.00 -12.64
N PRO A 64 1.21 -23.15 -12.09
CA PRO A 64 2.58 -23.30 -11.58
C PRO A 64 3.65 -23.05 -12.66
N ASN A 65 3.34 -23.38 -13.92
CA ASN A 65 4.24 -23.16 -15.06
C ASN A 65 4.47 -21.66 -15.39
N LEU A 66 3.63 -20.75 -14.89
CA LEU A 66 3.67 -19.31 -15.17
C LEU A 66 4.13 -18.49 -13.96
N MET A 67 4.76 -19.11 -12.96
CA MET A 67 5.35 -18.40 -11.79
C MET A 67 6.43 -17.38 -12.16
N GLY A 68 6.95 -17.35 -13.39
CA GLY A 68 7.82 -16.26 -13.82
C GLY A 68 7.09 -14.91 -13.96
N ILE A 69 5.76 -14.91 -14.11
CA ILE A 69 4.98 -13.72 -14.53
C ILE A 69 4.06 -13.20 -13.41
N TYR A 70 3.82 -13.98 -12.35
CA TYR A 70 2.89 -13.58 -11.28
C TYR A 70 3.21 -12.21 -10.69
N PHE A 71 4.50 -11.85 -10.58
CA PHE A 71 4.93 -10.58 -10.00
C PHE A 71 4.39 -9.37 -10.79
N ILE A 72 4.50 -9.40 -12.11
CA ILE A 72 4.01 -8.33 -12.99
C ILE A 72 2.48 -8.25 -12.91
N VAL A 73 1.81 -9.40 -12.97
CA VAL A 73 0.34 -9.48 -12.88
C VAL A 73 -0.14 -8.98 -11.52
N GLY A 74 0.57 -9.34 -10.44
CA GLY A 74 0.30 -8.90 -9.08
C GLY A 74 0.40 -7.38 -8.93
N ILE A 75 1.42 -6.75 -9.50
CA ILE A 75 1.54 -5.28 -9.50
C ILE A 75 0.35 -4.62 -10.19
N ILE A 76 -0.02 -5.11 -11.39
CA ILE A 76 -1.14 -4.55 -12.16
C ILE A 76 -2.44 -4.71 -11.36
N LEU A 77 -2.70 -5.90 -10.81
CA LEU A 77 -3.91 -6.16 -10.03
C LEU A 77 -3.96 -5.35 -8.74
N ALA A 78 -2.84 -5.25 -8.00
CA ALA A 78 -2.76 -4.45 -6.78
C ALA A 78 -3.05 -2.97 -7.08
N PHE A 79 -2.50 -2.43 -8.16
CA PHE A 79 -2.76 -1.06 -8.58
C PHE A 79 -4.23 -0.84 -8.95
N CYS A 80 -4.82 -1.74 -9.75
CA CYS A 80 -6.22 -1.64 -10.15
C CYS A 80 -7.18 -1.73 -8.96
N LEU A 81 -6.97 -2.70 -8.05
CA LEU A 81 -7.84 -2.89 -6.88
C LEU A 81 -7.73 -1.71 -5.91
N THR A 82 -6.51 -1.28 -5.58
CA THR A 82 -6.32 -0.12 -4.69
C THR A 82 -6.87 1.17 -5.30
N PHE A 83 -6.76 1.35 -6.62
CA PHE A 83 -7.38 2.48 -7.32
C PHE A 83 -8.90 2.48 -7.22
N ILE A 84 -9.54 1.32 -7.46
CA ILE A 84 -11.00 1.19 -7.37
C ILE A 84 -11.46 1.50 -5.94
N PHE A 85 -10.80 0.94 -4.93
CA PHE A 85 -11.12 1.22 -3.53
C PHE A 85 -10.89 2.68 -3.15
N GLY A 86 -9.77 3.27 -3.56
CA GLY A 86 -9.50 4.70 -3.34
C GLY A 86 -10.57 5.59 -3.97
N LEU A 87 -11.04 5.26 -5.18
CA LEU A 87 -12.10 5.98 -5.86
C LEU A 87 -13.47 5.82 -5.18
N LEU A 88 -13.76 4.62 -4.65
CA LEU A 88 -14.95 4.38 -3.83
C LEU A 88 -14.90 5.17 -2.52
N LEU A 89 -13.75 5.26 -1.86
CA LEU A 89 -13.58 6.08 -0.66
C LEU A 89 -13.71 7.57 -0.96
N GLU A 90 -13.12 8.03 -2.06
CA GLU A 90 -13.20 9.40 -2.49
C GLU A 90 -14.66 9.81 -2.74
N ARG A 91 -15.38 9.02 -3.54
CA ARG A 91 -16.80 9.30 -3.86
C ARG A 91 -17.76 8.95 -2.72
N GLY A 92 -17.44 8.00 -1.86
CA GLY A 92 -18.33 7.57 -0.79
C GLY A 92 -18.23 8.43 0.46
N LEU A 93 -17.03 8.94 0.75
CA LEU A 93 -16.71 9.53 2.04
C LEU A 93 -16.01 10.88 1.86
N ILE A 94 -14.80 10.90 1.28
CA ILE A 94 -13.90 12.06 1.35
C ILE A 94 -14.51 13.30 0.68
N GLN A 95 -15.20 13.15 -0.46
CA GLN A 95 -15.80 14.28 -1.18
C GLN A 95 -16.78 15.09 -0.33
N PHE A 96 -17.44 14.47 0.65
CA PHE A 96 -18.43 15.13 1.51
C PHE A 96 -17.78 15.86 2.69
N LEU A 97 -16.53 15.54 3.03
CA LEU A 97 -15.84 16.01 4.23
C LEU A 97 -14.70 16.99 3.95
N TYR A 98 -14.44 17.37 2.69
CA TYR A 98 -13.36 18.32 2.32
C TYR A 98 -13.35 19.63 3.13
N LYS A 99 -14.51 20.14 3.54
CA LYS A 99 -14.62 21.40 4.31
C LYS A 99 -14.32 21.24 5.80
N ARG A 100 -14.09 20.00 6.28
CA ARG A 100 -13.95 19.65 7.70
C ARG A 100 -12.84 18.62 7.92
N PRO A 101 -11.56 19.06 7.97
CA PRO A 101 -10.41 18.15 7.98
C PRO A 101 -10.36 17.21 9.20
N LEU A 102 -10.85 17.64 10.36
CA LEU A 102 -10.95 16.79 11.55
C LEU A 102 -12.00 15.68 11.38
N ASP A 103 -13.11 15.97 10.70
CA ASP A 103 -14.16 14.98 10.44
C ASP A 103 -13.64 13.95 9.43
N THR A 104 -12.83 14.34 8.43
CA THR A 104 -12.17 13.42 7.49
C THR A 104 -11.21 12.46 8.19
N LEU A 105 -10.49 12.93 9.22
CA LEU A 105 -9.59 12.08 10.01
C LEU A 105 -10.38 10.99 10.75
N LEU A 106 -11.47 11.36 11.43
CA LEU A 106 -12.33 10.39 12.13
C LEU A 106 -13.02 9.42 11.16
N ALA A 107 -13.49 9.93 10.02
CA ALA A 107 -14.17 9.11 9.02
C ALA A 107 -13.22 8.08 8.40
N THR A 108 -11.99 8.48 8.06
CA THR A 108 -10.98 7.55 7.51
C THR A 108 -10.41 6.60 8.55
N TRP A 109 -10.43 6.94 9.84
CA TRP A 109 -10.11 5.98 10.91
C TRP A 109 -11.17 4.89 11.03
N GLY A 110 -12.46 5.20 10.83
CA GLY A 110 -13.54 4.19 10.85
C GLY A 110 -13.61 3.29 9.61
N VAL A 111 -12.82 3.57 8.58
CA VAL A 111 -12.70 2.72 7.38
C VAL A 111 -11.65 1.61 7.60
N GLY A 112 -10.61 1.90 8.39
CA GLY A 112 -9.51 0.99 8.69
C GLY A 112 -9.78 -0.02 9.80
#